data_AF-A0A8D1QFM6-F1
#
_entry.id   AF-A0A8D1QFM6-F1
#
_cell.length_a   1.000
_cell.length_b   1.000
_cell.length_c   1.000
_cell.angle_alpha   90.00
_cell.angle_beta   90.00
_cell.angle_gamma   90.00
#
_symmetry.space_group_name_H-M   'P 1'
#
loop_
_entity.id
_entity.type
_entity.pdbx_description
1 polymer ?
#
loop_
_entity_poly.entity_id
_entity_poly.type
_entity_poly.pdbx_seq_one_letter_code
_entity_poly.pdbx_strand_id
1 'polypeptide(L)'
;MQNIVTEIKNSLEAANSRIQEAEERISKVEDRLVEITDVEQKKKIENKWRESQGTLGQREMHQHLYYRGVPEEEREKGTEKIFQEIIAKNVPNMGKEPLTHIPEAQRVPHKINPRRNTPRHLLIKLTKIKDKEKILKVAREKKQVTYKGTPIRLSADFFQQKLCRPEGSGMIYLT
;
A
#
# COMPACT_ATOMS: atom_id res chain seq x y z
N MET A 1 57.78 18.93 27.96
CA MET A 1 56.38 18.59 28.33
C MET A 1 55.36 19.17 27.35
N GLN A 2 55.44 20.46 26.96
CA GLN A 2 54.44 21.07 26.06
C GLN A 2 54.28 20.38 24.69
N ASN A 3 55.37 19.88 24.09
CA ASN A 3 55.34 19.24 22.77
C ASN A 3 54.56 17.90 22.74
N ILE A 4 54.62 17.14 23.84
CA ILE A 4 53.91 15.85 23.99
C ILE A 4 52.41 16.10 24.15
N VAL A 5 52.03 17.15 24.87
CA VAL A 5 50.62 17.53 25.06
C VAL A 5 49.97 17.94 23.74
N THR A 6 50.70 18.65 22.88
CA THR A 6 50.20 19.05 21.55
C THR A 6 50.06 17.86 20.60
N GLU A 7 51.00 16.91 20.62
CA GLU A 7 50.89 15.67 19.84
C GLU A 7 49.67 14.84 20.28
N ILE A 8 49.46 14.69 21.58
CA ILE A 8 48.30 13.98 22.13
C ILE A 8 46.99 14.67 21.70
N LYS A 9 46.94 16.00 21.77
CA LYS A 9 45.76 16.76 21.34
C LYS A 9 45.45 16.57 19.86
N ASN A 10 46.47 16.64 19.00
CA ASN A 10 46.29 16.44 17.56
C ASN A 10 45.85 15.00 17.24
N SER A 11 46.40 14.01 17.95
CA SER A 11 46.00 12.61 17.83
C SER A 11 44.55 12.38 18.27
N LEU A 12 44.11 13.06 19.33
CA LEU A 12 42.73 13.01 19.82
C LEU A 12 41.74 13.65 18.83
N GLU A 13 42.08 14.80 18.25
CA GLU A 13 41.24 15.43 17.21
C GLU A 13 41.13 14.54 15.96
N ALA A 14 42.24 13.94 15.52
CA ALA A 14 42.22 12.99 14.41
C ALA A 14 41.37 11.74 14.70
N ALA A 15 41.42 11.23 15.94
CA ALA A 15 40.57 10.12 16.37
C ALA A 15 39.09 10.50 16.39
N ASN A 16 38.74 11.69 16.88
CA ASN A 16 37.37 12.19 16.91
C ASN A 16 36.77 12.34 15.52
N SER A 17 37.51 12.90 14.55
CA SER A 17 37.05 13.01 13.17
C SER A 17 36.77 11.64 12.55
N ARG A 18 37.62 10.64 12.82
CA ARG A 18 37.42 9.26 12.35
C ARG A 18 36.20 8.60 13.01
N ILE A 19 35.94 8.90 14.28
CA ILE A 19 34.75 8.41 14.99
C ILE A 19 33.49 9.01 14.37
N GLN A 20 33.45 10.32 14.15
CA GLN A 20 32.30 10.97 13.51
C GLN A 20 32.03 10.42 12.10
N GLU A 21 33.08 10.22 11.31
CA GLU A 21 32.94 9.59 9.98
C GLU A 21 32.40 8.16 10.09
N ALA A 22 32.85 7.39 11.09
CA ALA A 22 32.34 6.04 11.33
C ALA A 22 30.87 6.05 11.78
N GLU A 23 30.47 6.98 12.65
CA GLU A 23 29.09 7.16 13.11
C GLU A 23 28.14 7.49 11.94
N GLU A 24 28.53 8.40 11.06
CA GLU A 24 27.76 8.73 9.86
C GLU A 24 27.61 7.53 8.92
N ARG A 25 28.69 6.76 8.74
CA ARG A 25 28.66 5.53 7.93
C ARG A 25 27.77 4.45 8.56
N ILE A 26 27.78 4.32 9.88
CA ILE A 26 26.91 3.39 10.62
C ILE A 26 25.45 3.78 10.41
N SER A 27 25.11 5.06 10.62
CA SER A 27 23.74 5.57 10.40
C SER A 27 23.23 5.29 8.99
N LYS A 28 24.05 5.52 7.96
CA LYS A 28 23.69 5.22 6.56
C LYS A 28 23.50 3.72 6.29
N VAL A 29 24.26 2.87 6.96
CA VAL A 29 24.11 1.41 6.84
C VAL A 29 22.85 0.92 7.55
N GLU A 30 22.52 1.48 8.72
CA GLU A 30 21.30 1.17 9.46
C GLU A 30 20.05 1.51 8.65
N ASP A 31 20.00 2.69 8.02
CA ASP A 31 18.90 3.07 7.12
C ASP A 31 18.73 2.07 5.97
N ARG A 32 19.84 1.68 5.33
CA ARG A 32 19.82 0.67 4.26
C ARG A 32 19.37 -0.71 4.76
N LEU A 33 19.68 -1.06 6.01
CA LEU A 33 19.32 -2.34 6.60
C LEU A 33 17.80 -2.40 6.87
N VAL A 34 17.21 -1.28 7.30
CA VAL A 34 15.74 -1.13 7.38
C VAL A 34 15.11 -1.32 6.00
N GLU A 35 15.63 -0.67 4.95
CA GLU A 35 15.12 -0.86 3.59
C GLU A 35 15.26 -2.32 3.09
N ILE A 36 16.39 -2.97 3.35
CA ILE A 36 16.63 -4.37 2.97
C ILE A 36 15.65 -5.31 3.68
N THR A 37 15.40 -5.13 4.98
CA THR A 37 14.45 -5.97 5.72
C THR A 37 13.02 -5.82 5.20
N ASP A 38 12.59 -4.61 4.83
CA ASP A 38 11.30 -4.37 4.17
C ASP A 38 11.23 -5.06 2.79
N VAL A 39 12.32 -5.02 2.01
CA VAL A 39 12.43 -5.71 0.71
C VAL A 39 12.40 -7.24 0.89
N GLU A 40 13.07 -7.78 1.89
CA GLU A 40 13.07 -9.22 2.19
C GLU A 40 11.70 -9.71 2.65
N GLN A 41 11.01 -8.97 3.52
CA GLN A 41 9.63 -9.27 3.90
C GLN A 41 8.71 -9.25 2.68
N LYS A 42 8.87 -8.26 1.79
CA LYS A 42 8.14 -8.18 0.53
C LYS A 42 8.43 -9.39 -0.38
N LYS A 43 9.68 -9.81 -0.52
CA LYS A 43 10.08 -11.00 -1.29
C LYS A 43 9.58 -12.30 -0.65
N LYS A 44 9.56 -12.41 0.67
CA LYS A 44 9.06 -13.58 1.39
C LYS A 44 7.55 -13.72 1.21
N ILE A 45 6.82 -12.61 1.27
CA ILE A 45 5.40 -12.55 0.91
C ILE A 45 5.24 -12.99 -0.56
N GLU A 46 6.00 -12.40 -1.50
CA GLU A 46 5.97 -12.74 -2.92
C GLU A 46 6.22 -14.23 -3.20
N ASN A 47 7.25 -14.84 -2.59
CA ASN A 47 7.60 -16.24 -2.79
C ASN A 47 6.55 -17.18 -2.21
N LYS A 48 6.03 -16.90 -1.01
CA LYS A 48 4.93 -17.67 -0.42
C LYS A 48 3.67 -17.64 -1.30
N TRP A 49 3.40 -16.51 -1.96
CA TRP A 49 2.28 -16.39 -2.89
C TRP A 49 2.54 -17.06 -4.23
N ARG A 50 3.79 -17.02 -4.73
CA ARG A 50 4.25 -17.72 -5.95
C ARG A 50 4.17 -19.24 -5.81
N GLU A 51 4.56 -19.76 -4.64
CA GLU A 51 4.43 -21.19 -4.29
C GLU A 51 2.95 -21.60 -4.14
N SER A 52 2.09 -20.67 -3.72
CA SER A 52 0.63 -20.89 -3.67
C SER A 52 -0.07 -20.79 -5.05
N GLN A 53 0.65 -20.41 -6.12
CA GLN A 53 0.11 -20.35 -7.49
C GLN A 53 0.10 -21.73 -8.15
N GLY A 54 -0.91 -22.54 -7.82
CA GLY A 54 -1.44 -23.55 -8.75
C GLY A 54 -2.46 -22.93 -9.71
N THR A 55 -2.96 -23.69 -10.70
CA THR A 55 -4.03 -23.28 -11.64
C THR A 55 -5.32 -22.81 -10.96
N LEU A 56 -5.52 -23.18 -9.68
CA LEU A 56 -6.61 -22.74 -8.81
C LEU A 56 -6.44 -21.29 -8.30
N GLY A 57 -5.20 -20.82 -8.11
CA GLY A 57 -4.87 -19.50 -7.54
C GLY A 57 -5.22 -18.31 -8.44
N GLN A 58 -5.32 -18.54 -9.75
CA GLN A 58 -5.78 -17.51 -10.68
C GLN A 58 -7.24 -17.12 -10.41
N ARG A 59 -8.15 -18.08 -10.17
CA ARG A 59 -9.58 -17.78 -9.91
C ARG A 59 -9.78 -16.91 -8.68
N GLU A 60 -9.01 -17.15 -7.62
CA GLU A 60 -9.12 -16.43 -6.35
C GLU A 60 -8.63 -14.97 -6.45
N MET A 61 -7.64 -14.68 -7.32
CA MET A 61 -7.14 -13.32 -7.51
C MET A 61 -8.08 -12.44 -8.36
N HIS A 62 -8.85 -13.04 -9.26
CA HIS A 62 -9.86 -12.32 -10.05
C HIS A 62 -11.01 -11.77 -9.20
N GLN A 63 -11.14 -12.17 -7.94
CA GLN A 63 -12.24 -11.76 -7.06
C GLN A 63 -11.96 -10.52 -6.22
N HIS A 64 -10.71 -10.05 -6.16
CA HIS A 64 -10.33 -8.93 -5.30
C HIS A 64 -10.51 -7.55 -5.98
N LEU A 65 -11.04 -6.58 -5.24
CA LEU A 65 -11.12 -5.16 -5.59
C LEU A 65 -10.38 -4.30 -4.57
N TYR A 66 -9.67 -3.29 -5.07
CA TYR A 66 -8.92 -2.35 -4.26
C TYR A 66 -9.51 -0.95 -4.34
N TYR A 67 -9.76 -0.37 -3.17
CA TYR A 67 -10.21 1.00 -3.00
C TYR A 67 -9.14 1.84 -2.33
N ARG A 68 -8.83 2.99 -2.92
CA ARG A 68 -7.88 3.98 -2.41
C ARG A 68 -8.59 5.29 -2.12
N GLY A 69 -8.19 5.97 -1.05
CA GLY A 69 -8.73 7.27 -0.65
C GLY A 69 -9.99 7.19 0.20
N VAL A 70 -10.36 5.99 0.66
CA VAL A 70 -11.48 5.80 1.58
C VAL A 70 -11.04 6.25 2.98
N PRO A 71 -11.66 7.28 3.59
CA PRO A 71 -11.25 7.81 4.89
C PRO A 71 -11.33 6.74 5.98
N GLU A 72 -10.48 6.83 7.00
CA GLU A 72 -10.59 5.99 8.20
C GLU A 72 -11.65 6.61 9.11
N GLU A 73 -12.72 5.87 9.42
CA GLU A 73 -13.80 6.35 10.29
C GLU A 73 -13.55 5.88 11.73
N GLU A 74 -13.69 6.77 12.71
CA GLU A 74 -13.48 6.47 14.14
C GLU A 74 -14.53 5.51 14.72
N ARG A 75 -15.74 5.49 14.15
CA ARG A 75 -16.76 4.52 14.51
C ARG A 75 -16.65 3.35 13.55
N GLU A 76 -16.51 2.17 14.13
CA GLU A 76 -16.34 0.86 13.52
C GLU A 76 -17.56 0.46 12.65
N LYS A 77 -17.91 1.26 11.65
CA LYS A 77 -18.74 0.79 10.56
C LYS A 77 -17.91 -0.28 9.86
N GLY A 78 -18.41 -1.51 9.88
CA GLY A 78 -17.79 -2.62 9.16
C GLY A 78 -17.44 -2.19 7.73
N THR A 79 -16.26 -2.57 7.28
CA THR A 79 -15.72 -2.37 5.92
C THR A 79 -16.71 -2.80 4.82
N GLU A 80 -17.57 -3.77 5.14
CA GLU A 80 -18.69 -4.23 4.32
C GLU A 80 -19.76 -3.16 4.11
N LYS A 81 -20.11 -2.41 5.17
CA LYS A 81 -21.09 -1.32 5.10
C LYS A 81 -20.56 -0.18 4.23
N ILE A 82 -19.27 0.12 4.35
CA ILE A 82 -18.61 1.11 3.48
C ILE A 82 -18.73 0.68 2.02
N PHE A 83 -18.47 -0.59 1.72
CA PHE A 83 -18.63 -1.12 0.37
C PHE A 83 -20.06 -1.01 -0.15
N GLN A 84 -21.05 -1.40 0.65
CA GLN A 84 -22.46 -1.29 0.29
C GLN A 84 -22.87 0.16 0.00
N GLU A 85 -22.43 1.12 0.82
CA GLU A 85 -22.67 2.56 0.60
C GLU A 85 -22.02 3.03 -0.73
N ILE A 86 -20.80 2.57 -1.05
CA ILE A 86 -20.12 2.89 -2.32
C ILE A 86 -20.89 2.32 -3.51
N ILE A 87 -21.30 1.04 -3.45
CA ILE A 87 -22.03 0.39 -4.54
C ILE A 87 -23.39 1.03 -4.74
N ALA A 88 -24.17 1.26 -3.69
CA ALA A 88 -25.48 1.88 -3.79
C ALA A 88 -25.40 3.27 -4.45
N LYS A 89 -24.37 4.06 -4.11
CA LYS A 89 -24.19 5.40 -4.68
C LYS A 89 -23.69 5.37 -6.13
N ASN A 90 -22.74 4.48 -6.44
CA ASN A 90 -22.01 4.55 -7.70
C ASN A 90 -22.53 3.58 -8.76
N VAL A 91 -23.12 2.45 -8.38
CA VAL A 91 -23.63 1.40 -9.28
C VAL A 91 -25.10 1.07 -8.94
N PRO A 92 -26.04 2.03 -9.11
CA PRO A 92 -27.44 1.85 -8.69
C PRO A 92 -28.17 0.73 -9.46
N ASN A 93 -27.72 0.41 -10.68
CA ASN A 93 -28.35 -0.57 -11.56
C ASN A 93 -27.76 -1.99 -11.40
N MET A 94 -27.03 -2.27 -10.32
CA MET A 94 -26.40 -3.58 -10.11
C MET A 94 -27.41 -4.70 -9.81
N GLY A 95 -28.70 -4.38 -9.72
CA GLY A 95 -29.83 -5.31 -9.59
C GLY A 95 -30.36 -5.36 -8.16
N LYS A 96 -31.61 -5.78 -8.00
CA LYS A 96 -32.23 -6.11 -6.71
C LYS A 96 -31.69 -7.41 -6.10
N GLU A 97 -30.79 -8.11 -6.79
CA GLU A 97 -30.01 -9.18 -6.18
C GLU A 97 -29.11 -8.52 -5.13
N PRO A 98 -29.32 -8.79 -3.82
CA PRO A 98 -28.33 -8.41 -2.85
C PRO A 98 -26.99 -8.99 -3.31
N LEU A 99 -25.89 -8.33 -2.99
CA LEU A 99 -24.62 -9.04 -2.83
C LEU A 99 -24.85 -10.03 -1.66
N THR A 100 -25.55 -11.13 -1.95
CA THR A 100 -26.20 -12.04 -0.98
C THR A 100 -25.20 -12.77 -0.13
N HIS A 101 -23.96 -12.84 -0.61
CA HIS A 101 -22.82 -13.17 0.21
C HIS A 101 -22.09 -11.89 0.60
N ILE A 102 -22.00 -11.71 1.91
CA ILE A 102 -21.17 -10.70 2.57
C ILE A 102 -19.77 -10.78 1.95
N PRO A 103 -19.34 -9.76 1.20
CA PRO A 103 -18.00 -9.74 0.64
C PRO A 103 -17.01 -9.51 1.77
N GLU A 104 -15.99 -10.34 1.89
CA GLU A 104 -14.92 -10.11 2.87
C GLU A 104 -14.25 -8.78 2.52
N ALA A 105 -14.53 -7.76 3.33
CA ALA A 105 -13.97 -6.44 3.18
C ALA A 105 -13.00 -6.21 4.34
N GLN A 106 -11.78 -5.79 4.05
CA GLN A 106 -10.77 -5.57 5.07
C GLN A 106 -9.88 -4.38 4.73
N ARG A 107 -9.37 -3.70 5.76
CA ARG A 107 -8.35 -2.66 5.61
C ARG A 107 -6.97 -3.30 5.58
N VAL A 108 -6.17 -2.90 4.59
CA VAL A 108 -4.82 -3.42 4.39
C VAL A 108 -3.82 -2.25 4.37
N PRO A 109 -2.74 -2.31 5.18
CA PRO A 109 -2.43 -3.35 6.18
C PRO A 109 -3.39 -3.34 7.39
N HIS A 110 -3.49 -4.45 8.12
CA HIS A 110 -4.42 -4.55 9.26
C HIS A 110 -4.12 -3.52 10.37
N LYS A 111 -2.83 -3.22 10.60
CA LYS A 111 -2.37 -2.23 11.59
C LYS A 111 -2.33 -0.83 10.98
N ILE A 112 -2.76 0.17 11.75
CA ILE A 112 -2.59 1.59 11.42
C ILE A 112 -1.13 1.96 11.66
N ASN A 113 -0.50 2.63 10.69
CA ASN A 113 0.83 3.20 10.86
C ASN A 113 0.70 4.70 11.13
N PRO A 114 1.04 5.19 12.35
CA PRO A 114 0.88 6.61 12.70
C PRO A 114 1.79 7.55 11.88
N ARG A 115 2.84 7.04 11.24
CA ARG A 115 3.71 7.83 10.35
C ARG A 115 3.10 8.08 8.96
N ARG A 116 1.96 7.45 8.63
CA ARG A 116 1.36 7.49 7.29
C ARG A 116 0.10 8.36 7.29
N ASN A 117 0.17 9.50 6.62
CA ASN A 117 -0.95 10.45 6.53
C ASN A 117 -2.04 10.05 5.51
N THR A 118 -1.82 9.00 4.72
CA THR A 118 -2.83 8.50 3.76
C THR A 118 -3.67 7.39 4.38
N PRO A 119 -5.00 7.37 4.17
CA PRO A 119 -5.85 6.28 4.63
C PRO A 119 -5.40 4.91 4.09
N ARG A 120 -5.59 3.86 4.88
CA ARG A 120 -5.34 2.48 4.43
C ARG A 120 -6.25 2.08 3.27
N HIS A 121 -5.72 1.20 2.44
CA HIS A 121 -6.48 0.65 1.32
C HIS A 121 -7.56 -0.28 1.84
N LEU A 122 -8.71 -0.27 1.17
CA LEU A 122 -9.80 -1.22 1.44
C LEU A 122 -9.75 -2.30 0.36
N LEU A 123 -9.52 -3.54 0.79
CA LEU A 123 -9.50 -4.74 -0.02
C LEU A 123 -10.83 -5.46 0.15
N ILE A 124 -11.49 -5.79 -0.96
CA ILE A 124 -12.78 -6.46 -0.97
C ILE A 124 -12.71 -7.71 -1.83
N LYS A 125 -13.08 -8.84 -1.26
CA LYS A 125 -13.22 -10.11 -1.97
C LYS A 125 -14.68 -10.29 -2.37
N LEU A 126 -14.91 -10.36 -3.68
CA LEU A 126 -16.23 -10.62 -4.25
C LEU A 126 -16.40 -12.11 -4.52
N THR A 127 -17.57 -12.66 -4.23
CA THR A 127 -17.88 -14.07 -4.51
C THR A 127 -18.01 -14.36 -6.01
N LYS A 128 -18.51 -13.39 -6.79
CA LYS A 128 -18.72 -13.52 -8.24
C LYS A 128 -17.79 -12.58 -9.00
N ILE A 129 -17.01 -13.12 -9.94
CA ILE A 129 -16.13 -12.34 -10.84
C ILE A 129 -16.96 -11.41 -11.75
N LYS A 130 -18.15 -11.86 -12.18
CA LYS A 130 -19.07 -11.03 -13.00
C LYS A 130 -19.45 -9.72 -12.31
N ASP A 131 -19.58 -9.72 -10.99
CA ASP A 131 -19.93 -8.53 -10.23
C ASP A 131 -18.77 -7.54 -10.17
N LYS A 132 -17.53 -8.05 -10.03
CA LYS A 132 -16.31 -7.24 -10.14
C LYS A 132 -16.24 -6.52 -11.48
N GLU A 133 -16.43 -7.24 -12.57
CA GLU A 133 -16.35 -6.68 -13.93
C GLU A 133 -17.38 -5.58 -14.15
N LYS A 134 -18.62 -5.77 -13.68
CA LYS A 134 -19.67 -4.75 -13.72
C LYS A 134 -19.27 -3.49 -12.93
N ILE A 135 -18.76 -3.65 -11.71
CA ILE A 135 -18.33 -2.52 -10.86
C ILE A 135 -17.21 -1.74 -11.56
N LEU A 136 -16.20 -2.44 -12.08
CA LEU A 136 -15.08 -1.81 -12.78
C LEU A 136 -15.51 -1.11 -14.06
N LYS A 137 -16.43 -1.72 -14.83
CA LYS A 137 -16.98 -1.13 -16.04
C LYS A 137 -17.68 0.20 -15.74
N VAL A 138 -18.59 0.21 -14.76
CA VAL A 138 -19.30 1.42 -14.36
C VAL A 138 -18.35 2.47 -13.78
N ALA A 139 -17.33 2.05 -13.02
CA ALA A 139 -16.31 2.95 -12.50
C ALA A 139 -15.50 3.64 -13.62
N ARG A 140 -15.17 2.90 -14.69
CA ARG A 140 -14.49 3.46 -15.88
C ARG A 140 -15.39 4.45 -16.63
N GLU A 141 -16.67 4.12 -16.79
CA GLU A 141 -17.65 4.97 -17.48
C GLU A 141 -17.94 6.28 -16.71
N LYS A 142 -18.09 6.20 -15.38
CA LYS A 142 -18.40 7.38 -14.54
C LYS A 142 -17.25 8.37 -14.38
N LYS A 143 -16.02 8.03 -14.78
CA LYS A 143 -14.75 8.78 -14.59
C LYS A 143 -14.36 9.08 -13.14
N GLN A 144 -15.31 9.28 -12.22
CA GLN A 144 -15.08 9.54 -10.80
C GLN A 144 -16.08 8.76 -9.94
N VAL A 145 -15.55 7.97 -9.01
CA VAL A 145 -16.32 7.27 -7.99
C VAL A 145 -16.16 8.04 -6.69
N THR A 146 -17.25 8.22 -5.94
CA THR A 146 -17.21 9.02 -4.70
C THR A 146 -17.77 8.26 -3.50
N TYR A 147 -17.22 8.53 -2.33
CA TYR A 147 -17.70 8.08 -1.03
C TYR A 147 -17.81 9.29 -0.09
N LYS A 148 -19.02 9.57 0.44
CA LYS A 148 -19.29 10.74 1.32
C LYS A 148 -18.71 12.08 0.84
N GLY A 149 -18.68 12.29 -0.49
CA GLY A 149 -18.13 13.52 -1.09
C GLY A 149 -16.63 13.44 -1.43
N THR A 150 -15.91 12.45 -0.91
CA THR A 150 -14.50 12.22 -1.24
C THR A 150 -14.38 11.37 -2.51
N PRO A 151 -13.55 11.76 -3.49
CA PRO A 151 -13.26 10.92 -4.64
C PRO A 151 -12.40 9.72 -4.25
N ILE A 152 -12.82 8.53 -4.68
CA ILE A 152 -12.15 7.27 -4.41
C ILE A 152 -11.68 6.64 -5.73
N ARG A 153 -10.56 5.91 -5.67
CA ARG A 153 -10.04 5.19 -6.83
C ARG A 153 -10.22 3.70 -6.66
N LEU A 154 -10.79 3.08 -7.69
CA LEU A 154 -11.00 1.65 -7.83
C LEU A 154 -9.87 1.04 -8.66
N SER A 155 -9.37 -0.13 -8.27
CA SER A 155 -8.37 -0.86 -9.03
C SER A 155 -8.66 -2.36 -9.02
N ALA A 156 -8.58 -2.96 -10.21
CA ALA A 156 -8.82 -4.39 -10.43
C ALA A 156 -7.68 -5.26 -9.93
N ASP A 157 -6.47 -4.70 -9.91
CA ASP A 157 -5.24 -5.43 -9.70
C ASP A 157 -4.51 -4.86 -8.49
N PHE A 158 -4.26 -5.71 -7.49
CA PHE A 158 -3.16 -5.46 -6.56
C PHE A 158 -1.81 -5.47 -7.29
N PHE A 159 -1.76 -6.17 -8.43
CA PHE A 159 -0.54 -6.59 -9.09
C PHE A 159 0.14 -5.48 -9.89
N GLN A 160 -0.59 -4.50 -10.44
CA GLN A 160 0.04 -3.43 -11.22
C GLN A 160 0.51 -2.23 -10.37
N GLN A 161 -0.05 -2.05 -9.17
CA GLN A 161 0.27 -0.87 -8.37
C GLN A 161 1.68 -0.88 -7.75
N LYS A 162 2.33 -2.05 -7.67
CA LYS A 162 3.69 -2.19 -7.14
C LYS A 162 4.77 -2.44 -8.19
N LEU A 163 4.42 -2.58 -9.47
CA LEU A 163 5.37 -2.74 -10.59
C LEU A 163 5.65 -1.42 -11.33
N CYS A 164 4.73 -0.44 -11.31
CA CYS A 164 4.94 0.90 -11.91
C CYS A 164 5.11 2.01 -10.86
N ARG A 165 6.09 1.87 -9.97
CA ARG A 165 6.79 3.03 -9.40
C ARG A 165 8.30 2.79 -9.47
N PRO A 166 8.93 2.98 -10.63
CA PRO A 166 10.23 3.62 -10.61
C PRO A 166 9.99 5.05 -10.14
N GLU A 167 10.47 5.39 -8.95
CA GLU A 167 10.62 6.80 -8.59
C GLU A 167 11.62 7.40 -9.59
N GLY A 168 11.12 8.21 -10.54
CA GLY A 168 12.00 8.89 -11.49
C GLY A 168 11.54 9.02 -12.95
N SER A 169 10.27 8.81 -13.32
CA SER A 169 9.81 9.20 -14.67
C SER A 169 8.68 10.21 -14.62
N GLY A 170 8.94 11.36 -15.25
CA GLY A 170 8.03 12.49 -15.38
C GLY A 170 6.65 12.07 -15.87
N MET A 171 5.64 12.71 -15.29
CA MET A 171 4.23 12.57 -15.66
C MET A 171 4.05 12.99 -17.11
N ILE A 172 3.83 12.04 -18.02
CA ILE A 172 3.24 12.36 -19.32
C ILE A 172 1.73 12.45 -19.08
N TYR A 173 1.22 13.68 -18.98
CA TYR A 173 -0.21 13.94 -19.04
C TYR A 173 -0.65 13.72 -20.50
N LEU A 174 -1.51 12.73 -20.72
CA LEU A 174 -2.30 12.69 -21.96
C LEU A 174 -3.50 13.61 -21.74
N THR A 175 -3.41 14.81 -22.31
CA THR A 175 -4.56 15.66 -22.68
C THR A 175 -5.34 15.03 -23.82
#